data_AF-A0A8C7KG46-F1
#
_entry.id   AF-A0A8C7KG46-F1
#
_cell.length_a   1.000
_cell.length_b   1.000
_cell.length_c   1.000
_cell.angle_alpha   90.00
_cell.angle_beta   90.00
_cell.angle_gamma   90.00
#
_symmetry.space_group_name_H-M   'P 1'
#
loop_
_entity.id
_entity.type
_entity.pdbx_description
1 polymer ?
#
loop_
_entity_poly.entity_id
_entity_poly.type
_entity_poly.pdbx_seq_one_letter_code
_entity_poly.pdbx_strand_id
1 'polypeptide(L)'
;MSLSAVHSTLSSLKTCQADIGTGMDIVTDVALDVAETAGTENDAVLKKLEVMMLECDVAVTQSEVNFTCPLTQVEMVNPMKNKKCNHHYDRDAIMGMIKARQNQKKKLRCPVVGCGNTDVKQGDLILDQIMKRQIQKR
;
A
#
# COMPACT_ATOMS: atom_id res chain seq x y z
N MET A 1 -4.52 36.55 22.27
CA MET A 1 -4.82 35.11 22.40
C MET A 1 -3.52 34.39 22.75
N SER A 2 -3.52 33.58 23.81
CA SER A 2 -2.30 33.27 24.58
C SER A 2 -1.47 32.13 23.96
N LEU A 3 -0.15 32.38 23.78
CA LEU A 3 0.85 31.40 23.34
C LEU A 3 0.93 30.14 24.24
N SER A 4 0.49 30.26 25.49
CA SER A 4 0.48 29.17 26.47
C SER A 4 -0.46 28.02 26.10
N ALA A 5 -1.61 28.33 25.47
CA ALA A 5 -2.56 27.30 25.02
C ALA A 5 -1.96 26.44 23.90
N VAL A 6 -1.25 27.08 22.95
CA VAL A 6 -0.55 26.39 21.85
C VAL A 6 0.57 25.50 22.38
N HIS A 7 1.33 25.98 23.37
CA HIS A 7 2.39 25.19 23.99
C HIS A 7 1.84 23.94 24.70
N SER A 8 0.73 24.07 25.43
CA SER A 8 0.08 22.93 26.08
C SER A 8 -0.39 21.89 25.07
N THR A 9 -1.02 22.30 23.96
CA THR A 9 -1.43 21.36 22.90
C THR A 9 -0.23 20.67 22.23
N LEU A 10 0.87 21.39 22.02
CA LEU A 10 2.10 20.83 21.44
C LEU A 10 2.73 19.79 22.36
N SER A 11 2.76 20.04 23.67
CA SER A 11 3.27 19.09 24.65
C SER A 11 2.43 17.82 24.72
N SER A 12 1.10 17.93 24.68
CA SER A 12 0.22 16.77 24.63
C SER A 12 0.45 15.93 23.36
N LEU A 13 0.57 16.57 22.18
CA LEU A 13 0.86 15.86 20.93
C LEU A 13 2.22 15.15 20.93
N LYS A 14 3.25 15.76 21.52
CA LYS A 14 4.56 15.11 21.71
C LYS A 14 4.47 13.88 22.59
N THR A 15 3.63 13.92 23.62
CA THR A 15 3.41 12.78 24.52
C THR A 15 2.70 11.66 23.75
N CYS A 16 1.62 11.99 23.01
CA CYS A 16 0.95 11.01 22.14
C CYS A 16 1.89 10.39 21.12
N GLN A 17 2.81 11.17 20.53
CA GLN A 17 3.80 10.65 19.60
C GLN A 17 4.73 9.61 20.25
N ALA A 18 5.16 9.86 21.50
CA ALA A 18 5.99 8.92 22.25
C ALA A 18 5.21 7.65 22.65
N ASP A 19 3.95 7.80 23.06
CA ASP A 19 3.08 6.68 23.40
C ASP A 19 2.83 5.77 22.18
N ILE A 20 2.61 6.37 21.00
CA ILE A 20 2.48 5.63 19.74
C ILE A 20 3.76 4.87 19.41
N GLY A 21 4.93 5.52 19.54
CA GLY A 21 6.23 4.86 19.32
C GLY A 21 6.42 3.67 20.24
N THR A 22 6.10 3.83 21.52
CA THR A 22 6.19 2.76 22.52
C THR A 22 5.22 1.61 22.20
N GLY A 23 3.99 1.93 21.79
CA GLY A 23 3.03 0.92 21.35
C GLY A 23 3.50 0.15 20.11
N MET A 24 4.16 0.82 19.16
CA MET A 24 4.73 0.18 17.98
C MET A 24 5.90 -0.75 18.33
N ASP A 25 6.78 -0.35 19.25
CA ASP A 25 7.90 -1.18 19.70
C ASP A 25 7.37 -2.46 20.36
N ILE A 26 6.38 -2.34 21.26
CA ILE A 26 5.74 -3.49 21.91
C ILE A 26 5.09 -4.43 20.89
N VAL A 27 4.35 -3.90 19.91
CA VAL A 27 3.73 -4.72 18.86
C VAL A 27 4.78 -5.44 18.02
N THR A 28 5.92 -4.79 17.78
CA THR A 28 7.04 -5.39 17.03
C THR A 28 7.68 -6.53 17.78
N ASP A 29 7.92 -6.37 19.09
CA ASP A 29 8.48 -7.42 19.95
C ASP A 29 7.55 -8.64 20.01
N VAL A 30 6.24 -8.42 20.24
CA VAL A 30 5.24 -9.50 20.23
C VAL A 30 5.20 -10.21 18.87
N ALA A 31 5.31 -9.46 17.77
CA ALA A 31 5.32 -10.05 16.44
C ALA A 31 6.57 -10.91 16.18
N LEU A 32 7.74 -10.52 16.72
CA LEU A 32 8.96 -11.33 16.67
C LEU A 32 8.80 -12.63 17.46
N ASP A 33 8.33 -12.55 18.70
CA ASP A 33 8.12 -13.72 19.57
C ASP A 33 7.12 -14.71 18.94
N VAL A 34 6.07 -14.21 18.32
CA VAL A 34 5.09 -15.02 17.58
C VAL A 34 5.72 -15.69 16.35
N ALA A 35 6.63 -15.01 15.64
CA ALA A 35 7.34 -15.58 14.50
C ALA A 35 8.33 -16.68 14.91
N GLU A 36 8.96 -16.54 16.08
CA GLU A 36 9.94 -17.49 16.61
C GLU A 36 9.29 -18.75 17.21
N THR A 37 8.10 -18.61 17.81
CA THR A 37 7.34 -19.75 18.36
C THR A 37 6.61 -20.58 17.29
N ALA A 38 6.47 -20.03 16.07
CA ALA A 38 5.84 -20.70 14.93
C ALA A 38 6.81 -21.63 14.18
N GLY A 39 7.15 -22.75 14.82
CA GLY A 39 7.62 -23.92 14.08
C GLY A 39 6.51 -24.46 13.15
N THR A 40 6.63 -24.18 11.84
CA THR A 40 6.04 -24.98 10.74
C THR A 40 4.52 -25.12 10.61
N GLU A 41 3.72 -24.04 10.65
CA GLU A 41 2.35 -24.02 10.05
C GLU A 41 2.06 -22.65 9.38
N ASN A 42 2.78 -22.40 8.29
CA ASN A 42 3.10 -21.06 7.76
C ASN A 42 2.12 -20.44 6.74
N ASP A 43 0.81 -20.45 6.98
CA ASP A 43 -0.11 -19.70 6.09
C ASP A 43 -1.26 -18.98 6.82
N ALA A 44 -1.81 -19.59 7.87
CA ALA A 44 -2.97 -19.04 8.55
C ALA A 44 -2.63 -17.83 9.43
N VAL A 45 -1.48 -17.83 10.11
CA VAL A 45 -1.13 -16.78 11.09
C VAL A 45 -0.71 -15.48 10.41
N LEU A 46 0.07 -15.56 9.33
CA LEU A 46 0.46 -14.38 8.54
C LEU A 46 -0.76 -13.73 7.88
N LYS A 47 -1.68 -14.57 7.37
CA LYS A 47 -3.00 -14.12 6.89
C LYS A 47 -3.82 -13.49 8.02
N LYS A 48 -3.79 -14.07 9.23
CA LYS A 48 -4.55 -13.56 10.38
C LYS A 48 -4.00 -12.22 10.87
N LEU A 49 -2.68 -12.03 10.89
CA LEU A 49 -2.07 -10.73 11.22
C LEU A 49 -2.38 -9.68 10.15
N GLU A 50 -2.32 -10.04 8.87
CA GLU A 50 -2.70 -9.15 7.77
C GLU A 50 -4.20 -8.80 7.82
N VAL A 51 -5.06 -9.75 8.20
CA VAL A 51 -6.49 -9.52 8.42
C VAL A 51 -6.73 -8.65 9.66
N MET A 52 -5.99 -8.86 10.76
CA MET A 52 -6.03 -8.05 11.98
C MET A 52 -5.64 -6.59 11.73
N MET A 53 -4.63 -6.35 10.90
CA MET A 53 -4.25 -4.99 10.48
C MET A 53 -5.29 -4.33 9.56
N LEU A 54 -6.13 -5.13 8.87
CA LEU A 54 -7.19 -4.65 7.99
C LEU A 54 -8.53 -4.44 8.73
N GLU A 55 -8.75 -5.08 9.86
CA GLU A 55 -9.99 -5.00 10.67
C GLU A 55 -9.88 -4.07 11.89
N CYS A 56 -8.69 -3.54 12.19
CA CYS A 56 -8.56 -2.38 13.07
C CYS A 56 -9.17 -1.14 12.39
N ASP A 57 -10.41 -0.80 12.78
CA ASP A 57 -11.12 0.43 12.40
C ASP A 57 -10.38 1.67 12.94
N VAL A 58 -9.29 2.05 12.27
CA VAL A 58 -8.83 3.43 12.25
C VAL A 58 -9.77 4.16 11.28
N ALA A 59 -10.49 5.17 11.75
CA ALA A 59 -11.34 6.00 10.91
C ALA A 59 -10.50 6.77 9.88
N VAL A 60 -10.16 6.10 8.78
CA VAL A 60 -9.49 6.68 7.61
C VAL A 60 -10.55 7.51 6.90
N THR A 61 -10.33 8.83 6.85
CA THR A 61 -11.10 9.72 5.98
C THR A 61 -11.13 9.12 4.57
N GLN A 62 -12.32 8.85 4.02
CA GLN A 62 -12.51 8.19 2.73
C GLN A 62 -11.84 9.00 1.60
N SER A 63 -10.57 8.71 1.32
CA SER A 63 -10.02 8.95 0.01
C SER A 63 -10.63 7.89 -0.90
N GLU A 64 -11.50 8.33 -1.81
CA GLU A 64 -12.17 7.42 -2.73
C GLU A 64 -11.11 6.74 -3.61
N VAL A 65 -10.84 5.46 -3.32
CA VAL A 65 -9.82 4.70 -4.03
C VAL A 65 -10.36 4.37 -5.43
N ASN A 66 -9.76 4.97 -6.46
CA ASN A 66 -10.14 4.68 -7.84
C ASN A 66 -9.64 3.29 -8.26
N PHE A 67 -10.57 2.35 -8.46
CA PHE A 67 -10.28 0.98 -8.91
C PHE A 67 -10.20 0.84 -10.44
N THR A 68 -10.42 1.93 -11.18
CA THR A 68 -10.37 1.94 -12.64
C THR A 68 -8.92 1.96 -13.13
N CYS A 69 -8.58 1.03 -14.03
CA CYS A 69 -7.26 1.02 -14.64
C CYS A 69 -7.11 2.20 -15.62
N PRO A 70 -6.02 2.99 -15.54
CA PRO A 70 -5.79 4.11 -16.47
C PRO A 70 -5.52 3.66 -17.92
N LEU A 71 -5.25 2.36 -18.15
CA LEU A 71 -4.98 1.79 -19.47
C LEU A 71 -6.22 1.25 -20.16
N THR A 72 -7.05 0.51 -19.42
CA THR A 72 -8.21 -0.18 -19.98
C THR A 72 -9.50 0.56 -19.73
N GLN A 73 -9.50 1.56 -18.82
CA GLN A 73 -10.69 2.33 -18.41
C GLN A 73 -11.81 1.44 -17.86
N VAL A 74 -11.46 0.25 -17.37
CA VAL A 74 -12.35 -0.68 -16.66
C VAL A 74 -11.75 -0.99 -15.29
N GLU A 75 -12.58 -1.54 -14.40
CA GLU A 75 -12.15 -1.97 -13.07
C GLU A 75 -11.02 -3.01 -13.15
N MET A 76 -10.03 -2.88 -12.28
CA MET A 76 -8.87 -3.78 -12.24
C MET A 76 -9.26 -5.16 -11.71
N VAL A 77 -8.85 -6.23 -12.42
CA VAL A 77 -9.04 -7.61 -11.95
C VAL A 77 -7.84 -8.06 -11.13
N ASN A 78 -6.65 -7.68 -11.58
CA ASN A 78 -5.38 -7.98 -10.92
C ASN A 78 -4.56 -6.69 -10.74
N PRO A 79 -4.88 -5.87 -9.74
CA PRO A 79 -4.23 -4.58 -9.54
C PRO A 79 -2.74 -4.76 -9.22
N MET A 80 -1.87 -4.18 -10.05
CA MET A 80 -0.43 -4.14 -9.89
C MET A 80 0.00 -2.72 -9.52
N LYS A 81 0.70 -2.55 -8.40
CA LYS A 81 1.28 -1.28 -7.96
C LYS A 81 2.72 -1.13 -8.45
N ASN A 82 3.06 0.03 -9.00
CA ASN A 82 4.46 0.37 -9.29
C ASN A 82 5.17 0.91 -8.04
N LYS A 83 6.26 0.28 -7.60
CA LYS A 83 7.02 0.67 -6.40
C LYS A 83 7.64 2.08 -6.46
N LYS A 84 7.86 2.64 -7.65
CA LYS A 84 8.52 3.95 -7.83
C LYS A 84 7.54 5.13 -7.75
N CYS A 85 6.31 4.95 -8.23
CA CYS A 85 5.33 6.03 -8.32
C CYS A 85 3.99 5.72 -7.66
N ASN A 86 3.84 4.53 -7.07
CA ASN A 86 2.65 4.05 -6.36
C ASN A 86 1.35 4.05 -7.18
N HIS A 87 1.42 4.15 -8.51
CA HIS A 87 0.27 4.02 -9.39
C HIS A 87 -0.09 2.56 -9.65
N HIS A 88 -1.40 2.32 -9.86
CA HIS A 88 -1.98 1.01 -10.06
C HIS A 88 -2.46 0.79 -11.49
N TYR A 89 -2.33 -0.45 -11.96
CA TYR A 89 -2.76 -0.89 -13.29
C TYR A 89 -3.32 -2.30 -13.20
N ASP A 90 -4.16 -2.70 -14.15
CA ASP A 90 -4.44 -4.12 -14.34
C ASP A 90 -3.19 -4.84 -14.86
N ARG A 91 -2.91 -6.03 -14.30
CA ARG A 91 -1.74 -6.86 -14.64
C ARG A 91 -1.63 -7.12 -16.14
N ASP A 92 -2.68 -7.57 -16.80
CA ASP A 92 -2.57 -8.04 -18.18
C ASP A 92 -2.34 -6.85 -19.12
N ALA A 93 -3.01 -5.73 -18.82
CA ALA A 93 -2.84 -4.48 -19.53
C ALA A 93 -1.41 -3.92 -19.44
N ILE A 94 -0.85 -3.82 -18.22
CA ILE A 94 0.50 -3.25 -18.05
C ILE A 94 1.57 -4.18 -18.61
N MET A 95 1.43 -5.49 -18.44
CA MET A 95 2.40 -6.48 -18.96
C MET A 95 2.39 -6.51 -20.49
N GLY A 96 1.21 -6.47 -21.11
CA GLY A 96 1.06 -6.36 -22.56
C GLY A 96 1.72 -5.08 -23.09
N MET A 97 1.53 -3.95 -22.41
CA MET A 97 2.10 -2.69 -22.86
C MET A 97 3.62 -2.60 -22.67
N ILE A 98 4.17 -3.17 -21.59
CA ILE A 98 5.63 -3.30 -21.41
C ILE A 98 6.23 -4.10 -22.56
N LYS A 99 5.65 -5.27 -22.88
CA LYS A 99 6.12 -6.13 -23.97
C LYS A 99 6.05 -5.41 -25.33
N ALA A 100 4.96 -4.71 -25.62
CA ALA A 100 4.80 -3.95 -26.85
C ALA A 100 5.87 -2.85 -27.00
N ARG A 101 6.18 -2.12 -25.91
CA ARG A 101 7.23 -1.08 -25.92
C ARG A 101 8.64 -1.66 -26.07
N GLN A 102 8.93 -2.79 -25.41
CA GLN A 102 10.19 -3.50 -25.55
C GLN A 102 10.45 -3.96 -26.99
N ASN A 103 9.42 -4.49 -27.66
CA ASN A 103 9.50 -4.85 -29.09
C ASN A 103 9.82 -3.64 -29.99
N GLN A 104 9.37 -2.45 -29.60
CA GLN A 104 9.68 -1.18 -30.27
C GLN A 104 11.03 -0.58 -29.84
N LYS A 105 11.82 -1.26 -29.00
CA LYS A 105 13.05 -0.76 -28.37
C LYS A 105 12.84 0.57 -27.62
N LYS A 106 11.64 0.77 -27.06
CA LYS A 106 11.26 1.98 -26.31
C LYS A 106 11.01 1.64 -24.84
N LYS A 107 11.27 2.60 -23.97
CA LYS A 107 10.91 2.53 -22.55
C LYS A 107 9.43 2.86 -22.38
N LEU A 108 8.78 2.19 -21.44
CA LEU A 108 7.40 2.52 -21.08
C LEU A 108 7.40 3.65 -20.04
N ARG A 109 6.73 4.75 -20.36
CA ARG A 109 6.39 5.79 -19.38
C ARG A 109 5.17 5.37 -18.57
N CYS A 110 5.08 5.87 -17.33
CA CYS A 110 3.90 5.70 -16.50
C CYS A 110 2.64 6.14 -17.26
N PRO A 111 1.60 5.29 -17.32
CA PRO A 111 0.33 5.63 -17.95
C PRO A 111 -0.44 6.78 -17.31
N VAL A 112 -0.18 7.08 -16.03
CA VAL A 112 -0.87 8.15 -15.31
C VAL A 112 -0.33 9.50 -15.76
N VAL A 113 -1.24 10.36 -16.20
CA VAL A 113 -0.94 11.71 -16.70
C VAL A 113 -0.19 12.52 -15.65
N GLY A 114 0.86 13.22 -16.07
CA GLY A 114 1.68 14.04 -15.17
C GLY A 114 2.71 13.27 -14.33
N CYS A 115 2.72 11.94 -14.37
CA CYS A 115 3.72 11.17 -13.63
C CYS A 115 5.11 11.25 -14.28
N GLY A 116 6.13 11.55 -13.48
CA GLY A 116 7.53 11.64 -13.93
C GLY A 116 8.24 10.30 -14.16
N ASN A 117 7.62 9.16 -13.85
CA ASN A 117 8.26 7.85 -14.04
C ASN A 117 8.29 7.45 -15.52
N THR A 118 9.47 7.40 -16.12
CA THR A 118 9.66 7.22 -17.57
C THR A 118 10.13 5.84 -18.01
N ASP A 119 10.42 4.95 -17.05
CA ASP A 119 11.02 3.63 -17.30
C ASP A 119 10.37 2.57 -16.40
N VAL A 120 9.09 2.30 -16.65
CA VAL A 120 8.30 1.26 -15.98
C VAL A 120 8.72 -0.11 -16.48
N LYS A 121 9.21 -0.96 -15.57
CA LYS A 121 9.63 -2.34 -15.85
C LYS A 121 8.80 -3.34 -15.07
N GLN A 122 8.76 -4.59 -15.54
CA GLN A 122 8.09 -5.68 -14.85
C GLN A 122 8.57 -5.84 -13.40
N GLY A 123 9.88 -5.71 -13.14
CA GLY A 123 10.44 -5.78 -11.79
C GLY A 123 10.05 -4.62 -10.85
N ASP A 124 9.47 -3.54 -11.39
CA ASP A 124 8.95 -2.43 -10.59
C ASP A 124 7.53 -2.69 -10.07
N LEU A 125 6.85 -3.69 -10.64
CA LEU A 125 5.44 -3.97 -10.36
C LEU A 125 5.29 -5.06 -9.31
N ILE A 126 4.42 -4.81 -8.34
CA ILE A 126 4.03 -5.77 -7.31
C ILE A 126 2.51 -5.93 -7.30
N LEU A 127 2.01 -7.14 -7.04
CA LEU A 127 0.57 -7.37 -6.91
C LEU A 127 0.06 -6.68 -5.64
N ASP A 128 -0.98 -5.86 -5.78
CA ASP A 128 -1.61 -5.18 -4.65
C ASP A 128 -2.77 -6.04 -4.11
N GLN A 129 -2.46 -6.88 -3.13
CA GLN A 129 -3.45 -7.77 -2.51
C GLN A 129 -4.53 -7.01 -1.75
N ILE A 130 -4.17 -5.85 -1.18
CA ILE A 130 -5.11 -5.02 -0.43
C ILE A 130 -6.14 -4.44 -1.40
N MET A 131 -5.69 -3.80 -2.48
CA MET A 131 -6.59 -3.28 -3.51
C MET A 131 -7.43 -4.40 -4.14
N LYS A 132 -6.84 -5.57 -4.40
CA LYS A 132 -7.58 -6.72 -4.92
C LYS A 132 -8.72 -7.15 -3.98
N ARG A 133 -8.45 -7.23 -2.68
CA ARG A 133 -9.49 -7.54 -1.67
C ARG A 133 -10.53 -6.43 -1.57
N GLN A 134 -10.14 -5.16 -1.68
CA GLN A 134 -11.08 -4.04 -1.66
C GLN A 134 -12.05 -4.07 -2.84
N ILE A 135 -11.56 -4.36 -4.05
CA ILE A 135 -12.39 -4.53 -5.25
C ILE A 135 -13.38 -5.69 -5.09
N GLN A 136 -12.95 -6.80 -4.48
CA GLN A 136 -13.80 -7.98 -4.27
C GLN A 136 -14.84 -7.82 -3.16
N LYS A 137 -14.64 -6.89 -2.23
CA LYS A 137 -15.53 -6.64 -1.08
C LYS A 137 -16.53 -5.51 -1.32
N ARG A 138 -16.51 -4.89 -2.51
CA ARG A 138 -17.55 -3.95 -2.96
C ARG A 138 -18.87 -4.67 -3.19
#